data_AF-A0A3Q3WCK9-F1
#
_entry.id   AF-A0A3Q3WCK9-F1
#
_cell.length_a   1.000
_cell.length_b   1.000
_cell.length_c   1.000
_cell.angle_alpha   90.00
_cell.angle_beta   90.00
_cell.angle_gamma   90.00
#
_symmetry.space_group_name_H-M   'P 1'
#
loop_
_entity.id
_entity.type
_entity.pdbx_description
1 polymer ?
#
loop_
_entity_poly.entity_id
_entity_poly.type
_entity_poly.pdbx_seq_one_letter_code
_entity_poly.pdbx_strand_id
1 'polypeptide(L)'
;MGRKLDLSGLTANEAEHVLQVVQRDMKLRRKEEERLSELRQELDEEGSRCLLLSRQYCFNQHCLYNVCKACRVYSKEDNAWLCSACQKCR
;
A
#
# COMPACT_ATOMS: atom_id res chain seq x y z
N MET A 1 26.90 7.78 13.59
CA MET A 1 27.33 7.91 15.01
C MET A 1 26.48 9.01 15.65
N GLY A 2 25.55 8.64 16.53
CA GLY A 2 24.70 9.62 17.22
C GLY A 2 25.45 10.26 18.38
N ARG A 3 25.43 11.59 18.47
CA ARG A 3 25.89 12.30 19.68
C ARG A 3 24.96 11.94 20.83
N LYS A 4 25.53 11.65 22.00
CA LYS A 4 24.76 11.31 23.20
C LYS A 4 24.05 12.58 23.70
N LEU A 5 22.73 12.50 23.85
CA LEU A 5 21.93 13.58 24.45
C LEU A 5 22.12 13.53 25.97
N ASP A 6 22.60 14.62 26.57
CA ASP A 6 22.66 14.75 28.03
C ASP A 6 21.32 15.29 28.55
N LEU A 7 20.76 14.59 29.54
CA LEU A 7 19.47 14.90 30.16
C LEU A 7 19.62 15.26 31.66
N SER A 8 20.86 15.39 32.15
CA SER A 8 21.17 15.64 33.56
C SER A 8 20.60 16.97 34.10
N GLY A 9 20.27 17.92 33.21
CA GLY A 9 19.67 19.20 33.58
C GLY A 9 18.17 19.15 33.89
N LEU A 10 17.49 18.01 33.73
CA LEU A 10 16.05 17.90 34.03
C LEU A 10 15.80 17.61 35.50
N THR A 11 14.80 18.28 36.07
CA THR A 11 14.23 17.87 37.36
C THR A 11 13.43 16.57 37.21
N ALA A 12 13.15 15.88 38.32
CA ALA A 12 12.39 14.62 38.29
C ALA A 12 11.02 14.75 37.62
N ASN A 13 10.29 15.83 37.92
CA ASN A 13 8.96 16.09 37.33
C ASN A 13 9.03 16.35 35.83
N GLU A 14 10.04 17.09 35.36
CA GLU A 14 10.24 17.34 33.93
C GLU A 14 10.62 16.06 33.19
N ALA A 15 11.52 15.25 33.77
CA ALA A 15 11.91 13.97 33.20
C ALA A 15 10.71 13.00 33.08
N GLU A 16 9.85 12.96 34.10
CA GLU A 16 8.63 12.16 34.06
C GLU A 16 7.65 12.65 32.98
N HIS A 17 7.46 13.96 32.86
CA HIS A 17 6.61 14.52 31.81
C HIS A 17 7.13 14.19 30.40
N VAL A 18 8.45 14.36 30.16
CA VAL A 18 9.09 13.99 28.90
C VAL A 18 8.90 12.50 28.61
N LEU A 19 9.07 11.63 29.61
CA LEU A 19 8.87 10.20 29.45
C LEU A 19 7.42 9.87 29.03
N GLN A 20 6.42 10.54 29.60
CA GLN A 20 5.02 10.35 29.18
C GLN A 20 4.78 10.76 27.72
N VAL A 21 5.42 11.84 27.24
CA VAL A 21 5.36 12.26 25.83
C VAL A 21 5.99 11.20 24.94
N VAL A 22 7.21 10.73 25.29
CA VAL A 22 7.92 9.69 24.54
C VAL A 22 7.12 8.40 24.49
N GLN A 23 6.52 7.97 25.60
CA GLN A 23 5.68 6.76 25.63
C GLN A 23 4.45 6.88 24.72
N ARG A 24 3.82 8.06 24.64
CA ARG A 24 2.72 8.31 23.69
C ARG A 24 3.20 8.26 22.25
N ASP A 25 4.35 8.86 21.95
CA ASP A 25 4.95 8.80 20.62
C ASP A 25 5.28 7.36 20.21
N MET A 26 5.85 6.56 21.12
CA MET A 26 6.14 5.15 20.85
C MET A 26 4.87 4.33 20.59
N LYS A 27 3.78 4.60 21.31
CA LYS A 27 2.47 3.98 21.04
C LYS A 27 1.92 4.40 19.67
N LEU A 28 2.05 5.68 19.32
CA LEU A 28 1.63 6.20 18.03
C LEU A 28 2.41 5.53 16.88
N ARG A 29 3.75 5.44 17.02
CA ARG A 29 4.62 4.79 16.03
C ARG A 29 4.26 3.33 15.82
N ARG A 30 4.03 2.57 16.91
CA ARG A 30 3.60 1.17 16.80
C ARG A 30 2.29 1.03 16.04
N LYS A 31 1.29 1.86 16.36
CA LYS A 31 0.01 1.83 15.65
C LYS A 31 0.17 2.17 14.17
N GLU A 32 1.06 3.09 13.83
CA GLU A 32 1.35 3.43 12.44
C GLU A 32 2.12 2.31 11.71
N GLU A 33 3.05 1.64 12.38
CA GLU A 33 3.73 0.45 11.86
C GLU A 33 2.73 -0.68 11.58
N GLU A 34 1.80 -0.94 12.49
CA GLU A 34 0.71 -1.92 12.31
C GLU A 34 -0.18 -1.55 11.11
N ARG A 35 -0.67 -0.30 11.04
CA ARG A 35 -1.49 0.19 9.93
C ARG A 35 -0.80 0.07 8.58
N LEU A 36 0.49 0.40 8.52
CA LEU A 36 1.29 0.28 7.30
C LEU A 36 1.56 -1.18 6.93
N SER A 37 1.72 -2.06 7.92
CA SER A 37 1.89 -3.50 7.68
C SER A 37 0.64 -4.10 7.06
N GLU A 38 -0.55 -3.79 7.58
CA GLU A 38 -1.83 -4.25 7.04
C GLU A 38 -2.02 -3.80 5.59
N LEU A 39 -1.82 -2.51 5.30
CA LEU A 39 -1.95 -1.98 3.94
C LEU A 39 -0.95 -2.60 2.96
N ARG A 40 0.29 -2.87 3.40
CA ARG A 40 1.29 -3.56 2.57
C ARG A 40 0.85 -4.98 2.24
N GLN A 41 0.32 -5.70 3.22
CA GLN A 41 -0.20 -7.05 3.01
C GLN A 41 -1.36 -7.05 2.02
N GLU A 42 -2.32 -6.14 2.14
CA GLU A 42 -3.43 -6.01 1.19
C GLU A 42 -2.94 -5.74 -0.25
N LEU A 43 -1.94 -4.87 -0.41
CA LEU A 43 -1.32 -4.61 -1.70
C LEU A 43 -0.62 -5.85 -2.28
N ASP A 44 0.09 -6.60 -1.45
CA ASP A 44 0.78 -7.82 -1.88
C ASP A 44 -0.21 -8.93 -2.28
N GLU A 45 -1.33 -9.04 -1.57
CA GLU A 45 -2.43 -9.97 -1.88
C GLU A 45 -3.10 -9.63 -3.21
N GLU A 46 -3.47 -8.36 -3.43
CA GLU A 46 -4.04 -7.93 -4.71
C GLU A 46 -3.03 -8.02 -5.86
N GLY A 47 -1.75 -7.72 -5.61
CA GLY A 47 -0.66 -7.91 -6.57
C GLY A 47 -0.53 -9.38 -6.99
N SER A 48 -0.55 -10.28 -6.02
CA SER A 48 -0.54 -11.73 -6.25
C SER A 48 -1.76 -12.19 -7.05
N ARG A 49 -2.95 -11.68 -6.71
CA ARG A 49 -4.19 -11.94 -7.43
C ARG A 49 -4.09 -11.47 -8.89
N CYS A 50 -3.57 -10.28 -9.14
CA CYS A 50 -3.38 -9.75 -10.49
C CYS A 50 -2.38 -10.60 -11.30
N LEU A 51 -1.28 -11.05 -10.68
CA LEU A 51 -0.29 -11.93 -11.33
C LEU A 51 -0.88 -13.28 -11.72
N LEU A 52 -1.75 -13.86 -10.90
CA LEU A 52 -2.44 -15.11 -11.22
C LEU A 52 -3.46 -14.92 -12.34
N LEU A 53 -4.24 -13.84 -12.30
CA LEU A 53 -5.30 -13.57 -13.28
C LEU A 53 -4.76 -13.08 -14.63
N SER A 54 -3.58 -12.45 -14.69
CA SER A 54 -2.98 -11.93 -15.94
C SER A 54 -2.71 -13.01 -16.98
N ARG A 55 -2.63 -14.28 -16.56
CA ARG A 55 -2.51 -15.45 -17.45
C ARG A 55 -3.84 -15.86 -18.09
N GLN A 56 -4.97 -15.34 -17.61
CA GLN A 56 -6.29 -15.63 -18.14
C GLN A 56 -6.60 -14.73 -19.32
N TYR A 57 -7.09 -15.32 -20.41
CA TYR A 57 -7.41 -14.62 -21.66
C TYR A 57 -8.44 -13.48 -21.50
N CYS A 58 -9.33 -13.56 -20.50
CA CYS A 58 -10.38 -12.57 -20.25
C CYS A 58 -9.98 -11.45 -19.28
N PHE A 59 -8.79 -11.50 -18.68
CA PHE A 59 -8.34 -10.50 -17.73
C PHE A 59 -7.81 -9.27 -18.45
N ASN A 60 -8.37 -8.11 -18.11
CA ASN A 60 -7.86 -6.84 -18.60
C ASN A 60 -6.99 -6.15 -17.54
N GLN A 61 -5.71 -5.98 -17.84
CA GLN A 61 -4.74 -5.35 -16.94
C GLN A 61 -5.01 -3.87 -16.66
N HIS A 62 -5.74 -3.16 -17.53
CA HIS A 62 -6.03 -1.74 -17.34
C HIS A 62 -7.04 -1.44 -16.25
N CYS A 63 -7.97 -2.36 -16.01
CA CYS A 63 -9.01 -2.19 -14.99
C CYS A 63 -9.05 -3.32 -13.97
N LEU A 64 -8.19 -4.33 -14.10
CA LEU A 64 -8.08 -5.49 -13.21
C LEU A 64 -9.38 -6.32 -13.12
N TYR A 65 -10.18 -6.33 -14.20
CA TYR A 65 -11.41 -7.11 -14.29
C TYR A 65 -11.34 -8.17 -15.39
N ASN A 66 -11.94 -9.32 -15.11
CA ASN A 66 -12.29 -10.31 -16.12
C ASN A 66 -13.54 -9.84 -16.87
N VAL A 67 -13.45 -9.79 -18.20
CA VAL A 67 -14.54 -9.34 -19.06
C VAL A 67 -14.94 -10.43 -20.06
N CYS A 68 -16.24 -10.59 -20.27
CA CYS A 68 -16.75 -11.59 -21.20
C CYS A 68 -16.33 -11.27 -22.65
N LYS A 69 -16.47 -12.26 -23.56
CA LYS A 69 -16.04 -12.10 -24.96
C LYS A 69 -16.71 -10.92 -25.66
N ALA A 70 -17.96 -10.59 -25.33
CA ALA A 70 -18.72 -9.49 -25.92
C ALA A 70 -18.30 -8.11 -25.40
N CYS A 71 -17.68 -8.04 -24.22
CA CYS A 71 -17.31 -6.79 -23.55
C CYS A 71 -15.83 -6.44 -23.70
N ARG A 72 -15.11 -7.08 -24.62
CA ARG A 72 -13.69 -6.85 -24.86
C ARG A 72 -13.36 -6.70 -26.33
N VAL A 73 -12.28 -5.98 -26.59
CA VAL A 73 -11.74 -5.65 -27.91
C VAL A 73 -10.23 -5.88 -27.91
N TYR A 74 -9.66 -6.29 -29.04
CA TYR A 74 -8.22 -6.46 -29.16
C TYR A 74 -7.58 -5.12 -29.56
N SER A 75 -6.66 -4.64 -28.72
CA SER A 75 -5.83 -3.47 -29.01
C SER A 75 -4.55 -3.91 -29.69
N LYS A 76 -4.29 -3.35 -30.89
CA LYS A 76 -3.03 -3.58 -31.62
C LYS A 76 -1.86 -2.84 -30.98
N GLU A 77 -2.13 -1.68 -30.37
CA GLU A 77 -1.10 -0.85 -29.73
C GLU A 77 -0.54 -1.55 -28.49
N ASP A 78 -1.41 -2.11 -27.65
CA ASP A 78 -1.02 -2.81 -26.42
C ASP A 78 -0.75 -4.30 -26.63
N ASN A 79 -1.01 -4.80 -27.85
CA ASN A 79 -0.97 -6.22 -28.18
C ASN A 79 -1.77 -7.10 -27.17
N ALA A 80 -2.92 -6.60 -26.72
CA ALA A 80 -3.67 -7.17 -25.61
C ALA A 80 -5.19 -7.02 -25.76
N TRP A 81 -5.96 -7.85 -25.03
CA TRP A 81 -7.41 -7.73 -24.94
C TRP A 81 -7.80 -6.71 -23.87
N LEU A 82 -8.50 -5.66 -24.29
CA LEU A 82 -8.97 -4.60 -23.42
C LEU A 82 -10.48 -4.67 -23.23
N CYS A 83 -10.94 -4.23 -22.07
CA CYS A 83 -12.36 -4.00 -21.84
C CYS A 83 -12.86 -2.88 -22.77
N SER A 84 -14.07 -3.01 -23.31
CA SER A 84 -14.62 -2.02 -24.24
C SER A 84 -14.74 -0.61 -23.64
N ALA A 85 -14.91 -0.50 -22.31
CA ALA A 85 -14.87 0.79 -21.62
C ALA A 85 -13.44 1.38 -21.59
N CYS A 86 -12.45 0.55 -21.26
CA CYS A 86 -11.04 0.91 -21.16
C CYS A 86 -10.47 1.38 -22.49
N GLN A 87 -10.89 0.74 -23.59
CA GLN A 87 -10.53 1.17 -24.95
C GLN A 87 -11.09 2.56 -25.28
N LYS A 88 -12.31 2.88 -24.83
CA LYS A 88 -12.99 4.16 -25.13
C LYS A 88 -12.50 5.33 -24.28
N CYS A 89 -11.89 5.05 -23.13
CA CYS A 89 -11.34 6.06 -22.24
C CYS A 89 -9.91 6.48 -22.60
N ARG A 90 -9.32 5.89 -23.65
CA ARG A 90 -8.09 6.37 -24.28
C ARG A 90 -8.40 7.52 -25.23
#